data_AF-A0A2W0BIR4-F1
#
_entry.id   AF-A0A2W0BIR4-F1
#
_cell.length_a   1.000
_cell.length_b   1.000
_cell.length_c   1.000
_cell.angle_alpha   90.00
_cell.angle_beta   90.00
_cell.angle_gamma   90.00
#
_symmetry.space_group_name_H-M   'P 1'
#
loop_
_entity.id
_entity.type
_entity.pdbx_description
1 polymer ?
#
loop_
_entity_poly.entity_id
_entity_poly.type
_entity_poly.pdbx_seq_one_letter_code
_entity_poly.pdbx_strand_id
1 'polypeptide(L)'
;MLASSVSDTSMHARIAVTLLLCTWLFGQSPRQKKETTFISRAKQAIISNFDPALPNLTMEAFLKYETGDKFIDWKDSECEDVRTKGARQFCDARCITAYSSLRDGRVITVILRVANDTAKPPKLISVTVIDKGLEDSVQLIQIPAVVQGNKVPGTSQKQWPRDFFPLSSVG
;
A
#
# COMPACT_ATOMS: atom_id res chain seq x y z
N MET A 1 13.53 46.22 61.39
CA MET A 1 13.93 46.36 59.97
C MET A 1 14.76 45.15 59.58
N LEU A 2 14.73 44.79 58.28
CA LEU A 2 15.36 43.64 57.58
C LEU A 2 14.46 42.38 57.54
N ALA A 3 13.45 42.30 56.65
CA ALA A 3 13.47 42.19 55.18
C ALA A 3 13.94 40.81 54.68
N SER A 4 12.94 39.98 54.36
CA SER A 4 13.04 38.63 53.82
C SER A 4 13.48 38.66 52.35
N SER A 5 14.56 37.97 51.98
CA SER A 5 14.89 37.70 50.58
C SER A 5 14.28 36.35 50.17
N VAL A 6 13.12 36.37 49.53
CA VAL A 6 12.54 35.19 48.87
C VAL A 6 13.29 34.98 47.57
N SER A 7 13.94 33.82 47.43
CA SER A 7 14.72 33.41 46.27
C SER A 7 13.82 33.25 45.04
N ASP A 8 14.07 34.07 44.03
CA ASP A 8 13.31 34.20 42.78
C ASP A 8 13.66 33.11 41.74
N THR A 9 13.90 31.89 42.21
CA THR A 9 14.34 30.77 41.36
C THR A 9 13.17 29.92 40.84
N SER A 10 11.94 30.13 41.33
CA SER A 10 10.78 29.31 40.97
C SER A 10 10.05 29.74 39.68
N MET A 11 10.22 31.00 39.24
CA MET A 11 9.53 31.49 38.03
C MET A 11 10.13 30.95 36.73
N HIS A 12 11.45 30.76 36.68
CA HIS A 12 12.12 30.32 35.44
C HIS A 12 11.91 28.82 35.19
N ALA A 13 11.83 28.02 36.25
CA ALA A 13 11.52 26.59 36.16
C ALA A 13 10.12 26.32 35.61
N ARG A 14 9.13 27.17 35.93
CA ARG A 14 7.75 27.02 35.46
C ARG A 14 7.58 27.35 33.97
N ILE A 15 8.36 28.28 33.43
CA ILE A 15 8.32 28.68 32.01
C ILE A 15 8.97 27.59 31.12
N ALA A 16 10.03 26.95 31.61
CA ALA A 16 10.70 25.86 30.87
C ALA A 16 9.81 24.61 30.75
N VAL A 17 9.04 24.28 31.80
CA VAL A 17 8.14 23.11 31.80
C VAL A 17 6.92 23.32 30.90
N THR A 18 6.37 24.53 30.81
CA THR A 18 5.24 24.81 29.91
C THR A 18 5.65 24.83 28.44
N LEU A 19 6.86 25.29 28.10
CA LEU A 19 7.39 25.26 26.73
C LEU A 19 7.65 23.83 26.22
N LEU A 20 8.10 22.92 27.08
CA LEU A 20 8.33 21.52 26.69
C LEU A 20 7.02 20.75 26.45
N LEU A 21 5.95 21.02 27.21
CA LEU A 21 4.66 20.35 27.02
C LEU A 21 3.92 20.76 25.73
N CYS A 22 4.15 21.97 25.19
CA CYS A 22 3.47 22.42 23.97
C CYS A 22 4.05 21.82 22.67
N THR A 23 5.23 21.20 22.70
CA THR A 23 5.87 20.64 21.49
C THR A 23 5.28 19.30 21.05
N TRP A 24 4.55 18.59 21.91
CA TRP A 24 3.95 17.29 21.57
C TRP A 24 2.64 17.38 20.79
N LEU A 25 2.04 18.57 20.67
CA LEU A 25 0.79 18.76 19.94
C LEU A 25 0.97 19.09 18.45
N PHE A 26 2.19 19.32 17.97
CA PHE A 26 2.45 19.67 16.56
C PHE A 26 3.11 18.54 15.74
N GLY A 27 3.23 17.34 16.30
CA GLY A 27 3.90 16.21 15.62
C GLY A 27 3.04 15.39 14.66
N GLN A 28 1.71 15.60 14.61
CA GLN A 28 0.82 14.80 13.76
C GLN A 28 0.19 15.67 12.68
N SER A 29 0.97 16.04 11.68
CA SER A 29 0.40 16.25 10.36
C SER A 29 0.25 14.86 9.73
N PRO A 30 -0.97 14.28 9.63
CA PRO A 30 -1.16 13.26 8.63
C PRO A 30 -0.95 13.95 7.29
N ARG A 31 0.22 13.74 6.69
CA ARG A 31 0.37 13.88 5.24
C ARG A 31 -0.56 12.84 4.63
N GLN A 32 -1.86 13.11 4.61
CA GLN A 32 -2.77 12.54 3.62
C GLN A 32 -2.23 13.03 2.28
N LYS A 33 -1.28 12.27 1.72
CA LYS A 33 -0.88 12.43 0.33
C LYS A 33 -2.17 12.33 -0.45
N LYS A 34 -2.59 13.44 -1.06
CA LYS A 34 -3.76 13.50 -1.92
C LYS A 34 -3.61 12.38 -2.95
N GLU A 35 -4.51 11.41 -2.89
CA GLU A 35 -4.46 10.24 -3.75
C GLU A 35 -4.61 10.70 -5.21
N THR A 36 -3.71 10.25 -6.09
CA THR A 36 -3.78 10.64 -7.51
C THR A 36 -4.90 9.84 -8.20
N THR A 37 -5.48 10.42 -9.25
CA THR A 37 -6.49 9.75 -10.08
C THR A 37 -5.97 8.43 -10.64
N PHE A 38 -4.68 8.35 -10.97
CA PHE A 38 -4.03 7.12 -11.44
C PHE A 38 -3.99 6.02 -10.37
N ILE A 39 -3.67 6.36 -9.12
CA ILE A 39 -3.66 5.40 -8.00
C ILE A 39 -5.09 4.88 -7.75
N SER A 40 -6.08 5.76 -7.71
CA SER A 40 -7.48 5.37 -7.51
C SER A 40 -7.94 4.40 -8.60
N ARG A 41 -7.59 4.67 -9.87
CA ARG A 41 -7.89 3.77 -10.99
C ARG A 41 -7.13 2.45 -10.94
N ALA A 42 -5.88 2.45 -10.46
CA ALA A 42 -5.12 1.22 -10.26
C ALA A 42 -5.76 0.33 -9.18
N LYS A 43 -6.18 0.93 -8.05
CA LYS A 43 -6.88 0.22 -6.98
C LYS A 43 -8.19 -0.40 -7.44
N GLN A 44 -8.96 0.34 -8.24
CA GLN A 44 -10.26 -0.09 -8.78
C GLN A 44 -10.14 -1.03 -10.00
N ALA A 45 -8.93 -1.33 -10.47
CA ALA A 45 -8.74 -2.21 -11.61
C ALA A 45 -9.27 -3.61 -11.30
N ILE A 46 -10.12 -4.14 -12.19
CA ILE A 46 -10.69 -5.48 -12.02
C ILE A 46 -9.65 -6.54 -12.39
N ILE A 47 -9.37 -7.45 -11.45
CA ILE A 47 -8.29 -8.44 -11.61
C ILE A 47 -8.59 -9.49 -12.68
N SER A 48 -9.86 -9.82 -12.92
CA SER A 48 -10.28 -10.77 -13.96
C SER A 48 -10.00 -10.27 -15.39
N ASN A 49 -9.75 -8.96 -15.56
CA ASN A 49 -9.28 -8.42 -16.84
C ASN A 49 -7.81 -8.74 -17.13
N PHE A 50 -7.02 -9.10 -16.10
CA PHE A 50 -5.62 -9.48 -16.24
C PHE A 50 -5.44 -10.98 -16.33
N ASP A 51 -6.24 -11.72 -15.55
CA ASP A 51 -6.24 -13.18 -15.52
C ASP A 51 -7.69 -13.67 -15.36
N PRO A 52 -8.30 -14.27 -16.40
CA PRO A 52 -9.69 -14.73 -16.35
C PRO A 52 -9.97 -15.81 -15.30
N ALA A 53 -8.94 -16.48 -14.77
CA ALA A 53 -9.10 -17.46 -13.69
C ALA A 53 -9.29 -16.81 -12.32
N LEU A 54 -9.12 -15.48 -12.22
CA LEU A 54 -9.33 -14.73 -10.99
C LEU A 54 -10.77 -14.20 -10.89
N PRO A 55 -11.29 -14.03 -9.66
CA PRO A 55 -12.63 -13.51 -9.44
C PRO A 55 -12.74 -12.04 -9.86
N ASN A 56 -13.98 -11.59 -10.05
CA ASN A 56 -14.29 -10.20 -10.40
C ASN A 56 -14.16 -9.29 -9.16
N LEU A 57 -12.93 -8.95 -8.80
CA LEU A 57 -12.58 -8.10 -7.66
C LEU A 57 -11.66 -6.97 -8.09
N THR A 58 -11.66 -5.90 -7.29
CA THR A 58 -10.69 -4.81 -7.47
C THR A 58 -9.30 -5.27 -7.04
N MET A 59 -8.26 -4.69 -7.66
CA MET A 59 -6.86 -4.95 -7.31
C MET A 59 -6.59 -4.69 -5.83
N GLU A 60 -7.15 -3.61 -5.27
CA GLU A 60 -6.97 -3.33 -3.84
C GLU A 60 -7.60 -4.40 -2.95
N ALA A 61 -8.83 -4.85 -3.24
CA ALA A 61 -9.50 -5.89 -2.47
C ALA A 61 -8.73 -7.21 -2.53
N PHE A 62 -8.27 -7.58 -3.73
CA PHE A 62 -7.43 -8.74 -3.96
C PHE A 62 -6.14 -8.68 -3.13
N LEU A 63 -5.37 -7.59 -3.25
CA LEU A 63 -4.11 -7.47 -2.53
C LEU A 63 -4.31 -7.42 -1.01
N LYS A 64 -5.37 -6.77 -0.51
CA LYS A 64 -5.69 -6.80 0.93
C LYS A 64 -5.93 -8.22 1.43
N TYR A 65 -6.68 -9.02 0.67
CA TYR A 65 -6.90 -10.43 0.99
C TYR A 65 -5.60 -11.24 0.97
N GLU A 66 -4.81 -11.13 -0.10
CA GLU A 66 -3.56 -11.87 -0.29
C GLU A 66 -2.48 -11.49 0.73
N THR A 67 -2.49 -10.25 1.21
CA THR A 67 -1.54 -9.75 2.21
C THR A 67 -2.05 -9.89 3.65
N GLY A 68 -3.34 -10.19 3.82
CA GLY A 68 -4.02 -10.31 5.10
C GLY A 68 -4.13 -8.98 5.83
N ASP A 69 -4.63 -7.97 5.13
CA ASP A 69 -4.86 -6.59 5.57
C ASP A 69 -3.59 -5.83 5.97
N LYS A 70 -2.43 -6.26 5.47
CA LYS A 70 -1.19 -5.49 5.63
C LYS A 70 -1.26 -4.21 4.80
N PHE A 71 -0.51 -3.21 5.23
CA PHE A 71 -0.42 -1.93 4.52
C PHE A 71 0.12 -2.15 3.10
N ILE A 72 -0.52 -1.51 2.11
CA ILE A 72 -0.10 -1.51 0.71
C ILE A 72 0.36 -0.09 0.37
N ASP A 73 1.64 0.06 0.06
CA ASP A 73 2.22 1.31 -0.40
C ASP A 73 2.01 1.47 -1.90
N TRP A 74 1.24 2.47 -2.29
CA TRP A 74 0.93 2.78 -3.68
C TRP A 74 1.80 3.95 -4.15
N LYS A 75 2.64 3.69 -5.15
CA LYS A 75 3.53 4.70 -5.74
C LYS A 75 3.16 4.98 -7.17
N ASP A 76 3.14 6.26 -7.51
CA ASP A 76 2.89 6.76 -8.86
C ASP A 76 4.24 7.18 -9.47
N SER A 77 4.61 6.56 -10.59
CA SER A 77 5.87 6.78 -11.28
C SER A 77 5.66 6.91 -12.79
N GLU A 78 6.65 7.47 -13.48
CA GLU A 78 6.68 7.41 -14.94
C GLU A 78 7.01 5.98 -15.36
N CYS A 79 6.33 5.48 -16.39
CA CYS A 79 6.75 4.22 -17.00
C CYS A 79 8.04 4.47 -17.77
N GLU A 80 9.12 3.75 -17.45
CA GLU A 80 10.31 3.72 -18.28
C GLU A 80 10.00 2.96 -19.58
N ASP A 81 9.39 3.66 -20.54
CA ASP A 81 9.35 3.18 -21.92
C ASP A 81 10.79 3.36 -22.47
N VAL A 82 11.47 2.26 -22.81
CA VAL A 82 12.76 2.31 -23.54
C VAL A 82 12.53 3.11 -24.81
N ARG A 83 12.95 4.36 -24.78
CA ARG A 83 12.75 5.35 -25.85
C ARG A 83 13.29 4.81 -27.18
N THR A 84 12.39 4.34 -28.05
CA THR A 84 12.63 4.45 -29.49
C THR A 84 12.78 5.94 -29.81
N LYS A 85 14.00 6.33 -30.19
CA LYS A 85 14.36 7.66 -30.64
C LYS A 85 13.32 8.17 -31.65
N GLY A 86 12.60 9.25 -31.31
CA GLY A 86 11.82 10.02 -32.30
C GLY A 86 10.38 10.34 -31.95
N ALA A 87 9.73 9.66 -30.99
CA ALA A 87 8.36 9.98 -30.63
C ALA A 87 8.33 10.96 -29.43
N ARG A 88 8.27 12.27 -29.71
CA ARG A 88 7.65 13.21 -28.78
C ARG A 88 6.15 12.94 -28.82
N GLN A 89 5.65 12.13 -27.90
CA GLN A 89 4.21 12.09 -27.69
C GLN A 89 3.97 11.76 -26.23
N PHE A 90 3.53 12.78 -25.49
CA PHE A 90 2.88 12.73 -24.19
C PHE A 90 2.48 11.29 -23.80
N CYS A 91 3.35 10.60 -23.06
CA CYS A 91 2.99 9.32 -22.49
C CYS A 91 2.03 9.62 -21.33
N ASP A 92 0.75 9.80 -21.65
CA ASP A 92 -0.35 10.01 -20.70
C ASP A 92 -0.62 8.75 -19.84
N ALA A 93 0.35 7.84 -19.73
CA ALA A 93 0.26 6.64 -18.92
C ALA A 93 1.29 6.70 -17.80
N ARG A 94 0.83 6.37 -16.60
CA ARG A 94 1.63 6.31 -15.39
C ARG A 94 1.78 4.86 -14.94
N CYS A 95 2.92 4.55 -14.34
CA CYS A 95 3.18 3.25 -13.75
C CYS A 95 2.88 3.34 -12.25
N ILE A 96 1.87 2.59 -11.84
CA ILE A 96 1.44 2.48 -10.46
C ILE A 96 2.00 1.19 -9.87
N THR A 97 2.84 1.34 -8.87
CA THR A 97 3.46 0.23 -8.15
C THR A 97 2.76 0.06 -6.82
N ALA A 98 2.17 -1.11 -6.60
CA ALA A 98 1.67 -1.55 -5.30
C ALA A 98 2.72 -2.42 -4.63
N TYR A 99 3.17 -2.01 -3.46
CA TYR A 99 4.15 -2.71 -2.65
C TYR A 99 3.51 -3.15 -1.34
N SER A 100 3.63 -4.43 -0.98
CA SER A 100 3.20 -4.90 0.33
C SER A 100 4.00 -6.12 0.78
N SER A 101 4.01 -6.38 2.08
CA SER A 101 4.59 -7.59 2.64
C SER A 101 3.52 -8.68 2.72
N LEU A 102 3.86 -9.91 2.36
CA LEU A 102 3.06 -11.10 2.61
C LEU A 102 3.25 -11.57 4.06
N ARG A 103 2.35 -12.42 4.56
CA ARG A 103 2.39 -12.92 5.95
C ARG A 103 3.62 -13.76 6.28
N ASP A 104 4.14 -14.48 5.29
CA ASP A 104 5.34 -15.32 5.41
C ASP A 104 6.65 -14.53 5.38
N GLY A 105 6.59 -13.20 5.29
CA GLY A 105 7.75 -12.31 5.27
C GLY A 105 8.28 -11.99 3.88
N ARG A 106 7.75 -12.62 2.82
CA ARG A 106 8.03 -12.22 1.45
C ARG A 106 7.41 -10.87 1.13
N VAL A 107 7.88 -10.25 0.07
CA VAL A 107 7.39 -8.96 -0.40
C VAL A 107 6.78 -9.12 -1.78
N ILE A 108 5.64 -8.49 -2.03
CA ILE A 108 5.03 -8.43 -3.35
C ILE A 108 5.12 -7.03 -3.92
N THR A 109 5.40 -6.99 -5.22
CA THR A 109 5.39 -5.79 -6.03
C THR A 109 4.50 -6.05 -7.24
N VAL A 110 3.43 -5.27 -7.39
CA VAL A 110 2.54 -5.31 -8.56
C VAL A 110 2.65 -4.00 -9.30
N ILE A 111 2.97 -4.05 -10.60
CA ILE A 111 3.12 -2.87 -11.44
C ILE A 111 2.01 -2.83 -12.47
N LEU A 112 1.25 -1.74 -12.47
CA LEU A 112 0.14 -1.47 -13.38
C LEU A 112 0.47 -0.24 -14.23
N ARG A 113 0.23 -0.32 -15.54
CA ARG A 113 0.21 0.85 -16.42
C ARG A 113 -1.21 1.40 -16.49
N VAL A 114 -1.39 2.64 -16.09
CA VAL A 114 -2.68 3.34 -16.07
C VAL A 114 -2.62 4.52 -17.01
N ALA A 115 -3.41 4.48 -18.08
CA ALA A 115 -3.59 5.65 -18.95
C ALA A 115 -4.46 6.71 -18.27
N ASN A 116 -4.27 7.98 -18.60
CA ASN A 116 -5.11 9.08 -18.11
C ASN A 116 -6.55 8.95 -18.64
N ASP A 117 -6.69 8.45 -19.87
CA ASP A 117 -7.96 8.13 -20.53
C ASP A 117 -8.74 7.04 -19.78
N THR A 118 -9.97 7.36 -19.35
CA THR A 118 -10.85 6.47 -18.60
C THR A 118 -11.40 5.32 -19.44
N ALA A 119 -11.44 5.47 -20.77
CA ALA A 119 -11.87 4.42 -21.68
C ALA A 119 -10.84 3.29 -21.80
N LYS A 120 -9.56 3.57 -21.52
CA LYS A 120 -8.50 2.57 -21.56
C LYS A 120 -8.36 1.92 -20.18
N PRO A 121 -8.64 0.61 -20.04
CA PRO A 121 -8.46 -0.07 -18.76
C PRO A 121 -6.98 -0.09 -18.38
N PRO A 122 -6.66 -0.11 -17.08
CA PRO A 122 -5.31 -0.41 -16.61
C PRO A 122 -4.77 -1.70 -17.23
N LYS A 123 -3.44 -1.81 -17.37
CA LYS A 123 -2.76 -3.02 -17.85
C LYS A 123 -1.77 -3.51 -16.81
N LEU A 124 -1.76 -4.82 -16.56
CA LEU A 124 -0.75 -5.46 -15.73
C LEU A 124 0.59 -5.50 -16.48
N ILE A 125 1.65 -4.95 -15.88
CA ILE A 125 3.00 -4.97 -16.42
C ILE A 125 3.78 -6.13 -15.82
N SER A 126 3.80 -6.22 -14.50
CA SER A 126 4.50 -7.29 -13.80
C SER A 126 3.93 -7.53 -12.41
N VAL A 127 4.15 -8.76 -11.94
CA VAL A 127 3.99 -9.16 -10.55
C VAL A 127 5.28 -9.84 -10.15
N THR A 128 5.87 -9.36 -9.06
CA THR A 128 7.12 -9.89 -8.52
C THR A 128 6.93 -10.23 -7.05
N VAL A 129 7.40 -11.41 -6.67
CA VAL A 129 7.55 -11.82 -5.27
C VAL A 129 9.03 -11.81 -4.95
N ILE A 130 9.41 -11.18 -3.84
CA ILE A 130 10.78 -11.15 -3.34
C ILE A 130 10.86 -12.04 -2.11
N ASP A 131 11.67 -13.09 -2.17
CA ASP A 131 11.98 -13.98 -1.06
C ASP A 131 13.48 -13.95 -0.77
N LYS A 132 13.85 -13.50 0.44
CA LYS A 132 15.25 -13.40 0.89
C LYS A 132 16.17 -12.65 -0.11
N GLY A 133 15.63 -11.67 -0.81
CA GLY A 133 16.35 -10.86 -1.80
C GLY A 133 16.40 -11.46 -3.20
N LEU A 134 15.82 -12.65 -3.42
CA LEU A 134 15.63 -13.23 -4.75
C LEU A 134 14.29 -12.76 -5.32
N GLU A 135 14.30 -12.21 -6.53
CA GLU A 135 13.11 -11.71 -7.21
C GLU A 135 12.58 -12.77 -8.18
N ASP A 136 11.34 -13.20 -7.96
CA ASP A 136 10.62 -14.12 -8.83
C ASP A 136 9.45 -13.39 -9.50
N SER A 137 9.47 -13.34 -10.83
CA SER A 137 8.30 -12.88 -11.59
C SER A 137 7.26 -13.99 -11.63
N VAL A 138 6.04 -13.67 -11.20
CA VAL A 138 4.95 -14.63 -11.06
C VAL A 138 3.69 -14.12 -11.76
N GLN A 139 2.72 -14.99 -11.94
CA GLN A 139 1.37 -14.57 -12.35
C GLN A 139 0.58 -14.06 -11.15
N LEU A 140 -0.43 -13.22 -11.39
CA LEU A 140 -1.26 -12.67 -10.31
C LEU A 140 -1.95 -13.79 -9.51
N ILE A 141 -2.38 -14.87 -10.18
CA ILE A 141 -2.95 -16.08 -9.55
C ILE A 141 -1.95 -16.91 -8.73
N GLN A 142 -0.65 -16.67 -8.89
CA GLN A 142 0.40 -17.37 -8.15
C GLN A 142 0.80 -16.63 -6.87
N ILE A 143 0.30 -15.40 -6.63
CA ILE A 143 0.47 -14.75 -5.33
C ILE A 143 -0.19 -15.63 -4.27
N PRO A 144 0.48 -16.00 -3.17
CA PRO A 144 -0.09 -16.90 -2.20
C PRO A 144 -1.13 -16.20 -1.33
N ALA A 145 -2.33 -16.76 -1.30
CA ALA A 145 -3.42 -16.26 -0.47
C ALA A 145 -3.12 -16.44 1.02
N VAL A 146 -3.59 -15.49 1.84
CA VAL A 146 -3.65 -15.72 3.28
C VAL A 146 -4.65 -16.84 3.56
N VAL A 147 -4.13 -17.96 4.05
CA VAL A 147 -4.96 -18.98 4.68
C VAL A 147 -5.42 -18.41 6.02
N GLN A 148 -6.65 -17.87 6.07
CA GLN A 148 -7.35 -17.64 7.34
C GLN A 148 -7.74 -19.00 7.94
N GLY A 149 -6.77 -19.68 8.53
CA GLY A 149 -7.01 -20.87 9.34
C GLY A 149 -7.03 -20.47 10.80
N ASN A 150 -8.17 -20.62 11.48
CA ASN A 150 -8.18 -20.78 12.93
C ASN A 150 -7.18 -21.90 13.25
N LYS A 151 -6.07 -21.56 13.93
CA LYS A 151 -5.05 -22.53 14.33
C LYS A 151 -5.68 -23.55 15.29
N VAL A 152 -6.22 -24.63 14.74
CA VAL A 152 -6.35 -25.89 15.46
C VAL A 152 -5.03 -26.63 15.23
N PRO A 153 -4.25 -26.94 16.27
CA PRO A 153 -3.00 -27.68 16.11
C PRO A 153 -3.29 -29.05 15.48
N GLY A 154 -2.63 -29.36 14.35
CA GLY A 154 -2.71 -30.68 13.70
C GLY A 154 -3.46 -30.73 12.36
N THR A 155 -4.12 -29.66 11.94
CA THR A 155 -4.83 -29.62 10.64
C THR A 155 -3.96 -29.00 9.55
N SER A 156 -3.75 -29.72 8.44
CA SER A 156 -3.07 -29.22 7.25
C SER A 156 -3.74 -27.93 6.77
N GLN A 157 -2.96 -26.86 6.57
CA GLN A 157 -3.44 -25.58 6.05
C GLN A 157 -4.04 -25.81 4.65
N LYS A 158 -5.36 -25.88 4.55
CA LYS A 158 -6.05 -25.91 3.26
C LYS A 158 -6.06 -24.48 2.71
N GLN A 159 -5.39 -24.31 1.57
CA GLN A 159 -5.59 -23.12 0.74
C GLN A 159 -7.06 -23.10 0.33
N TRP A 160 -7.80 -22.10 0.81
CA TRP A 160 -9.20 -21.96 0.42
C TRP A 160 -9.26 -21.67 -1.08
N PRO A 161 -10.19 -22.30 -1.82
CA PRO A 161 -10.39 -21.95 -3.22
C PRO A 161 -10.66 -20.46 -3.31
N ARG A 162 -10.01 -19.79 -4.27
CA ARG A 162 -10.21 -18.36 -4.59
C ARG A 162 -11.66 -18.07 -5.02
N ASP A 163 -12.53 -19.06 -5.08
CA ASP A 163 -13.96 -18.94 -5.36
C ASP A 163 -14.77 -18.53 -4.12
N PHE A 164 -14.19 -18.60 -2.92
CA PHE A 164 -14.85 -18.30 -1.64
C PHE A 164 -14.47 -16.93 -1.06
N PHE A 165 -14.14 -15.94 -1.90
CA PHE A 165 -14.03 -14.57 -1.37
C PHE A 165 -15.35 -14.20 -0.70
N PRO A 166 -15.36 -13.82 0.59
CA PRO A 166 -16.56 -13.33 1.21
C PRO A 166 -16.95 -12.04 0.48
N LEU A 167 -18.04 -12.09 -0.29
CA LEU A 167 -18.62 -10.95 -1.03
C LEU A 167 -19.14 -9.83 -0.11
N SER A 168 -18.87 -9.91 1.19
CA SER A 168 -19.40 -9.04 2.22
C SER A 168 -18.44 -7.89 2.59
N SER A 169 -18.00 -7.09 1.62
CA SER A 169 -17.54 -5.71 1.90
C SER A 169 -17.41 -4.83 0.65
N VAL A 170 -18.34 -4.96 -0.30
CA VAL A 170 -18.48 -3.95 -1.36
C VAL A 170 -19.79 -3.21 -1.12
N GLY A 171 -19.68 -2.13 -0.35
CA GLY A 171 -20.71 -1.13 -0.07
C GLY A 171 -20.05 0.22 0.10
#